data_AF-A0A518DSN1-F1
#
_entry.id   AF-A0A518DSN1-F1
#
_cell.length_a   1.000
_cell.length_b   1.000
_cell.length_c   1.000
_cell.angle_alpha   90.00
_cell.angle_beta   90.00
_cell.angle_gamma   90.00
#
_symmetry.space_group_name_H-M   'P 1'
#
loop_
_entity.id
_entity.type
_entity.pdbx_description
1 polymer ?
#
loop_
_entity_poly.entity_id
_entity_poly.type
_entity_poly.pdbx_seq_one_letter_code
_entity_poly.pdbx_strand_id
1 'polypeptide(L)'
;MPRFFVMHLSEQDLCDRGQVNSQKPFEIQMLDKQDRARAVGYVSADDESLEISGYKIPTPVIEAACRQVAGRGEYVDEQGMSIKAF
;
A
#
# COMPACT_ATOMS: atom_id res chain seq x y z
N MET A 1 0.81 -1.76 -17.25
CA MET A 1 -0.10 -1.41 -16.15
C MET A 1 0.72 -1.23 -14.90
N PRO A 2 0.49 -0.17 -14.11
CA PRO A 2 1.03 -0.01 -12.77
C PRO A 2 0.78 -1.25 -11.92
N ARG A 3 1.73 -1.56 -11.04
CA ARG A 3 1.62 -2.64 -10.05
C ARG A 3 1.84 -2.04 -8.69
N PHE A 4 1.26 -2.65 -7.68
CA PHE A 4 1.34 -2.15 -6.32
C PHE A 4 1.79 -3.25 -5.39
N PHE A 5 2.56 -2.87 -4.38
CA PHE A 5 2.72 -3.69 -3.18
C PHE A 5 1.92 -3.02 -2.07
N VAL A 6 1.03 -3.77 -1.44
CA VAL A 6 0.20 -3.30 -0.34
C VAL A 6 0.54 -4.06 0.92
N MET A 7 0.55 -3.38 2.06
CA MET A 7 0.95 -3.97 3.33
C MET A 7 0.21 -3.32 4.50
N HIS A 8 -0.14 -4.12 5.49
CA HIS A 8 -0.48 -3.61 6.82
C HIS A 8 0.79 -3.67 7.66
N LEU A 9 1.28 -2.51 8.06
CA LEU A 9 2.47 -2.35 8.90
C LEU A 9 2.26 -3.02 10.26
N SER A 10 3.26 -3.72 10.77
CA SER A 10 3.27 -4.15 12.18
C SER A 10 3.47 -2.94 13.11
N GLU A 11 3.25 -3.11 14.42
CA GLU A 11 3.54 -2.05 15.40
C GLU A 11 5.00 -1.57 15.35
N GLN A 12 5.93 -2.50 15.12
CA GLN A 12 7.34 -2.15 14.95
C GLN A 12 7.56 -1.35 13.66
N ASP A 13 6.98 -1.78 12.53
CA ASP A 13 7.12 -1.05 11.26
C ASP A 13 6.46 0.34 11.32
N LEU A 14 5.35 0.47 12.05
CA LEU A 14 4.70 1.74 12.33
C LEU A 14 5.66 2.69 13.06
N CYS A 15 6.41 2.18 14.05
CA CYS A 15 7.43 2.95 14.76
C CYS A 15 8.57 3.35 13.83
N ASP A 16 9.12 2.39 13.09
CA ASP A 16 10.27 2.60 12.21
C ASP A 16 9.97 3.59 11.08
N ARG A 17 8.72 3.62 10.61
CA ARG A 17 8.24 4.51 9.53
C ARG A 17 7.59 5.80 10.05
N GLY A 18 7.60 6.02 11.37
CA GLY A 18 7.01 7.22 12.00
C GLY A 18 5.49 7.35 11.82
N GLN A 19 4.78 6.25 11.56
CA GLN A 19 3.33 6.23 11.32
C GLN A 19 2.49 5.96 12.57
N VAL A 20 3.11 5.72 13.73
CA VAL A 20 2.39 5.49 15.01
C VAL A 20 1.39 6.62 15.31
N ASN A 21 1.82 7.86 15.08
CA ASN A 21 0.99 9.05 15.38
C ASN A 21 0.02 9.42 14.24
N SER A 22 0.23 8.88 13.03
CA SER A 22 -0.61 9.21 11.87
C SER A 22 -1.85 8.32 11.74
N GLN A 23 -1.92 7.22 12.51
CA GLN A 23 -2.99 6.23 12.43
C GLN A 23 -3.23 5.68 11.01
N LYS A 24 -2.19 5.71 10.16
CA LYS A 24 -2.22 5.20 8.79
C LYS A 24 -1.39 3.93 8.68
N PRO A 25 -1.91 2.77 9.13
CA PRO A 25 -1.14 1.53 9.20
C PRO A 25 -1.00 0.81 7.87
N PHE A 26 -1.66 1.26 6.82
CA PHE A 26 -1.59 0.62 5.51
C PHE A 26 -0.63 1.37 4.61
N GLU A 27 0.38 0.66 4.14
CA GLU A 27 1.34 1.15 3.16
C GLU A 27 0.95 0.68 1.77
N ILE A 28 0.98 1.61 0.80
CA ILE A 28 0.81 1.32 -0.61
C ILE A 28 2.05 1.82 -1.35
N GLN A 29 2.75 0.92 -2.00
CA GLN A 29 3.92 1.21 -2.82
C GLN A 29 3.55 1.09 -4.30
N MET A 30 3.79 2.13 -5.08
CA MET A 30 3.73 2.07 -6.54
C MET A 30 5.03 1.48 -7.08
N LEU A 31 4.94 0.42 -7.88
CA LEU A 31 6.10 -0.29 -8.40
C LEU A 31 6.46 0.15 -9.82
N ASP A 32 7.76 0.17 -10.13
CA ASP A 32 8.26 0.31 -11.48
C ASP A 32 8.26 -1.03 -12.24
N LYS A 33 8.83 -1.06 -13.45
CA LYS A 33 8.89 -2.27 -14.29
C LYS A 33 9.85 -3.33 -13.75
N GLN A 34 10.64 -3.00 -12.73
CA GLN A 34 11.60 -3.85 -12.06
C GLN A 34 11.13 -4.22 -10.65
N ASP A 35 9.83 -4.03 -10.35
CA ASP A 35 9.19 -4.27 -9.05
C ASP A 35 9.83 -3.48 -7.88
N ARG A 36 10.43 -2.32 -8.18
CA ARG A 36 10.95 -1.42 -7.14
C ARG A 36 9.93 -0.35 -6.80
N ALA A 37 9.84 -0.01 -5.52
CA ALA A 37 9.01 1.09 -5.05
C ALA A 37 9.50 2.41 -5.66
N ARG A 38 8.70 2.97 -6.56
CA ARG A 38 8.91 4.30 -7.16
C ARG A 38 8.38 5.38 -6.24
N ALA A 39 7.29 5.11 -5.54
CA ALA A 39 6.66 6.03 -4.60
C ALA A 39 5.85 5.26 -3.56
N VAL A 40 5.67 5.86 -2.38
CA VAL A 40 5.03 5.23 -1.23
C VAL A 40 4.00 6.20 -0.65
N GLY A 41 2.86 5.67 -0.23
CA GLY A 41 1.82 6.40 0.46
C GLY A 41 1.23 5.57 1.58
N TYR A 42 0.58 6.26 2.52
CA TYR A 42 0.03 5.68 3.73
C TYR A 42 -1.45 6.01 3.85
N VAL A 43 -2.26 5.02 4.20
CA VAL A 43 -3.70 5.16 4.43
C VAL A 43 -4.13 4.50 5.73
N SER A 44 -5.22 5.01 6.26
CA SER A 44 -6.02 4.44 7.34
C SER A 44 -7.22 3.67 6.75
N ALA A 45 -7.94 2.93 7.59
CA ALA A 45 -9.14 2.22 7.16
C ALA A 45 -10.26 3.16 6.69
N ASP A 46 -10.22 4.43 7.12
CA ASP A 46 -11.23 5.45 6.83
C ASP A 46 -10.87 6.34 5.63
N ASP A 47 -9.65 6.22 5.08
CA ASP A 47 -9.24 7.01 3.92
C ASP A 47 -9.94 6.51 2.65
N GLU A 48 -10.76 7.35 2.02
CA GLU A 48 -11.48 7.02 0.78
C GLU A 48 -10.62 7.17 -0.49
N SER A 49 -9.48 7.85 -0.39
CA SER A 49 -8.59 8.10 -1.52
C SER A 49 -7.14 8.33 -1.11
N LEU A 50 -6.23 7.99 -2.02
CA LEU A 50 -4.81 8.26 -1.89
C LEU A 50 -4.27 8.76 -3.23
N GLU A 51 -3.45 9.79 -3.19
CA GLU A 51 -2.68 10.26 -4.34
C GLU A 51 -1.19 10.19 -4.00
N ILE A 52 -0.42 9.51 -4.85
CA ILE A 52 1.02 9.38 -4.68
C ILE A 52 1.69 9.97 -5.92
N SER A 53 2.49 11.03 -5.75
CA SER A 53 3.26 11.67 -6.83
C SER A 53 2.42 12.05 -8.06
N GLY A 54 1.20 12.57 -7.86
CA GLY A 54 0.28 12.96 -8.93
C GLY A 54 -0.53 11.81 -9.55
N TYR A 55 -0.40 10.58 -9.02
CA TYR A 55 -1.18 9.43 -9.45
C TYR A 55 -2.21 9.05 -8.39
N LYS A 56 -3.49 9.08 -8.77
CA LYS A 56 -4.59 8.63 -7.91
C LYS A 56 -4.61 7.11 -7.84
N ILE A 57 -4.42 6.58 -6.64
CA ILE A 57 -4.43 5.14 -6.39
C ILE A 57 -5.84 4.60 -6.56
N PRO A 58 -6.04 3.52 -7.33
CA PRO A 58 -7.35 2.90 -7.49
C PRO A 58 -7.92 2.45 -6.14
N THR A 59 -9.21 2.71 -5.91
CA THR A 59 -9.93 2.27 -4.69
C THR A 59 -9.76 0.77 -4.40
N PRO A 60 -9.82 -0.15 -5.39
CA PRO A 60 -9.60 -1.57 -5.11
C PRO A 60 -8.21 -1.90 -4.54
N VAL A 61 -7.19 -1.10 -4.84
CA VAL A 61 -5.83 -1.26 -4.27
C VAL A 61 -5.81 -0.82 -2.81
N ILE A 62 -6.52 0.26 -2.48
CA ILE A 62 -6.69 0.72 -1.09
C ILE A 62 -7.45 -0.34 -0.28
N GLU A 63 -8.55 -0.86 -0.81
CA GLU A 63 -9.31 -1.95 -0.19
C GLU A 63 -8.45 -3.21 0.02
N ALA A 64 -7.61 -3.56 -0.96
CA ALA A 64 -6.68 -4.67 -0.83
C ALA A 64 -5.68 -4.45 0.32
N ALA A 65 -5.15 -3.23 0.47
CA ALA A 65 -4.28 -2.87 1.60
C ALA A 65 -5.01 -3.03 2.95
N CYS A 66 -6.24 -2.53 3.05
CA CYS A 66 -7.04 -2.60 4.28
C CYS A 66 -7.42 -4.03 4.71
N ARG A 67 -7.42 -4.99 3.77
CA ARG A 67 -7.65 -6.41 4.06
C ARG A 67 -6.41 -7.15 4.56
N GLN A 68 -5.23 -6.54 4.50
CA GLN A 68 -4.00 -7.19 4.92
C GLN A 68 -3.95 -7.37 6.44
N VAL A 69 -3.40 -8.51 6.85
CA VAL A 69 -3.07 -8.78 8.25
C VAL A 69 -1.80 -7.99 8.61
N ALA A 70 -1.74 -7.46 9.84
CA ALA A 70 -0.56 -6.73 10.31
C ALA A 70 0.74 -7.53 10.12
N GLY A 71 1.78 -6.87 9.62
CA GLY A 71 3.06 -7.46 9.24
C GLY A 71 3.03 -8.26 7.94
N ARG A 72 1.94 -8.26 7.18
CA ARG A 72 1.81 -8.94 5.88
C ARG A 72 1.56 -7.94 4.76
N GLY A 73 2.00 -8.32 3.58
CA GLY A 73 1.70 -7.60 2.35
C GLY A 73 1.64 -8.53 1.15
N GLU A 74 1.10 -8.00 0.07
CA GLU A 74 0.91 -8.71 -1.19
C GLU A 74 1.11 -7.78 -2.39
N TYR A 75 1.42 -8.39 -3.53
CA TYR A 75 1.45 -7.69 -4.80
C TYR A 75 0.06 -7.72 -5.43
N VAL A 76 -0.43 -6.57 -5.89
CA VAL A 76 -1.72 -6.45 -6.56
C VAL A 76 -1.63 -5.66 -7.85
N ASP A 77 -2.57 -5.91 -8.76
CA ASP A 77 -2.80 -5.07 -9.94
C ASP A 77 -3.72 -3.87 -9.63
N GLU A 78 -4.06 -3.06 -10.65
CA GLU A 78 -4.95 -1.90 -10.50
C GLU A 78 -6.38 -2.26 -10.07
N GLN A 79 -6.78 -3.52 -10.21
CA GLN A 79 -8.09 -4.03 -9.77
C GLN A 79 -8.05 -4.55 -8.33
N GLY A 80 -6.90 -4.43 -7.64
CA GLY A 80 -6.72 -4.95 -6.28
C GLY A 80 -6.65 -6.48 -6.21
N MET A 81 -6.41 -7.14 -7.35
CA MET A 81 -6.31 -8.59 -7.42
C MET A 81 -4.87 -9.02 -7.16
N SER A 82 -4.69 -10.05 -6.32
CA SER A 82 -3.37 -10.58 -6.00
C SER A 82 -2.68 -11.12 -7.26
N ILE A 83 -1.42 -10.74 -7.44
CA ILE A 83 -0.56 -11.18 -8.53
C ILE A 83 0.73 -11.77 -7.97
N LYS A 84 1.40 -12.63 -8.74
CA LYS A 84 2.69 -13.19 -8.31
C LYS A 84 3.77 -12.10 -8.29
N ALA A 85 4.64 -12.15 -7.29
CA ALA A 85 5.95 -11.51 -7.37
C ALA A 85 6.73 -12.15 -8.53
N PHE A 86 7.51 -11.36 -9.28
CA PHE A 86 8.37 -11.89 -10.34
C PHE A 86 9.72 -12.34 -9.79
#